data_AF-A0A443IN26-F1
#
_entry.id   AF-A0A443IN26-F1
#
_cell.length_a   1.000
_cell.length_b   1.000
_cell.length_c   1.000
_cell.angle_alpha   90.00
_cell.angle_beta   90.00
_cell.angle_gamma   90.00
#
_symmetry.space_group_name_H-M   'P 1'
#
loop_
_entity.id
_entity.type
_entity.pdbx_description
1 polymer ?
#
loop_
_entity_poly.entity_id
_entity_poly.type
_entity_poly.pdbx_seq_one_letter_code
_entity_poly.pdbx_strand_id
1 'polypeptide(L)'
;MTFSWKRVNAILIKDYKDFSRNLAVSCVIFLPPILAAFYGRMGVDSIETHYMVFNLVFVMVAAFVQCCLIAEEKEKNTLRGLMLSPATTAEILCGKSLLSFLFTIFVIALSAFLLDYSPKNIGIVAVAIILSSLFYLGLGTLLGLYAKSVMEASVLILPFMMIFSFGTFVTALAEKYPILKAAEYLPNVQLLEIAKNVENNAGFTDILLNLVIIVIWTIVISALTVVVFRKRMVD
;
A
#
# COMPACT_ATOMS: atom_id res chain seq x y z
N MET A 1 -4.38 10.46 27.58
CA MET A 1 -3.27 9.51 27.34
C MET A 1 -2.39 10.09 26.26
N THR A 2 -1.09 10.25 26.53
CA THR A 2 -0.12 10.83 25.58
C THR A 2 0.44 9.74 24.68
N PHE A 3 0.55 10.02 23.37
CA PHE A 3 1.16 9.12 22.39
C PHE A 3 2.62 8.81 22.76
N SER A 4 2.99 7.53 22.80
CA SER A 4 4.29 7.03 23.25
C SER A 4 5.03 6.28 22.15
N TRP A 5 6.06 6.94 21.59
CA TRP A 5 6.97 6.37 20.60
C TRP A 5 7.67 5.08 21.04
N LYS A 6 7.91 4.89 22.34
CA LYS A 6 8.50 3.65 22.87
C LYS A 6 7.63 2.42 22.58
N ARG A 7 6.30 2.58 22.60
CA ARG A 7 5.35 1.48 22.34
C ARG A 7 5.28 1.15 20.85
N VAL A 8 5.20 2.18 20.01
CA VAL A 8 5.24 2.06 18.55
C VAL A 8 6.51 1.32 18.11
N ASN A 9 7.68 1.69 18.65
CA ASN A 9 8.93 1.03 18.32
C ASN A 9 8.97 -0.43 18.80
N ALA A 10 8.43 -0.74 19.98
CA ALA A 10 8.34 -2.12 20.45
C ALA A 10 7.47 -3.00 19.53
N ILE A 11 6.35 -2.47 19.03
CA ILE A 11 5.51 -3.15 18.04
C ILE A 11 6.29 -3.38 16.75
N LEU A 12 7.00 -2.36 16.24
CA LEU A 12 7.79 -2.47 15.02
C LEU A 12 8.88 -3.55 15.11
N ILE A 13 9.63 -3.59 16.22
CA ILE A 13 10.72 -4.57 16.40
C ILE A 13 10.16 -6.00 16.43
N LYS A 14 9.00 -6.18 17.08
CA LYS A 14 8.30 -7.46 17.09
C LYS A 14 7.87 -7.86 15.67
N ASP A 15 7.22 -6.95 14.94
CA ASP A 15 6.72 -7.22 13.59
C ASP A 15 7.86 -7.52 12.62
N TYR A 16 8.99 -6.83 12.73
CA TYR A 16 10.18 -7.12 11.93
C TYR A 16 10.67 -8.55 12.16
N LYS A 17 10.70 -8.99 13.43
CA LYS A 17 11.13 -10.33 13.80
C LYS A 17 10.16 -11.39 13.29
N ASP A 18 8.85 -11.16 13.43
CA ASP A 18 7.82 -12.07 12.93
C ASP A 18 7.86 -12.15 11.39
N PHE A 19 7.95 -11.01 10.71
CA PHE A 19 8.12 -10.91 9.26
C PHE A 19 9.33 -11.73 8.79
N SER A 20 10.52 -11.50 9.38
CA SER A 20 11.77 -12.18 8.98
C SER A 20 11.75 -13.70 9.16
N ARG A 21 10.88 -14.21 10.03
CA ARG A 21 10.70 -15.65 10.28
C ARG A 21 9.68 -16.27 9.33
N ASN A 22 8.76 -15.46 8.81
CA ASN A 22 7.75 -15.88 7.85
C ASN A 22 8.30 -15.77 6.43
N LEU A 23 9.02 -16.81 5.98
CA LEU A 23 9.65 -16.85 4.65
C LEU A 23 8.64 -16.66 3.51
N ALA A 24 7.42 -17.20 3.65
CA ALA A 24 6.39 -17.08 2.63
C ALA A 24 6.00 -15.61 2.36
N VAL A 25 5.86 -14.81 3.42
CA VAL A 25 5.54 -13.38 3.31
C VAL A 25 6.78 -12.56 2.96
N SER A 26 7.95 -12.93 3.50
CA SER A 26 9.21 -12.23 3.24
C SER A 26 9.65 -12.25 1.78
N CYS A 27 9.48 -13.38 1.10
CA CYS A 27 9.89 -13.54 -0.30
C CYS A 27 9.15 -12.59 -1.25
N VAL A 28 7.93 -12.17 -0.91
CA VAL A 28 7.10 -11.30 -1.77
C VAL A 28 7.72 -9.92 -1.99
N ILE A 29 8.52 -9.42 -1.03
CA ILE A 29 9.22 -8.13 -1.14
C ILE A 29 10.19 -8.09 -2.34
N PHE A 30 10.76 -9.24 -2.73
CA PHE A 30 11.74 -9.30 -3.81
C PHE A 30 11.13 -9.32 -5.20
N LEU A 31 9.86 -9.72 -5.33
CA LEU A 31 9.23 -9.90 -6.63
C LEU A 31 9.11 -8.60 -7.44
N PRO A 32 8.65 -7.46 -6.89
CA PRO A 32 8.59 -6.21 -7.65
C PRO A 32 9.97 -5.68 -8.09
N PRO A 33 11.04 -5.67 -7.25
CA PRO A 33 12.39 -5.33 -7.71
C PRO A 33 12.94 -6.27 -8.79
N ILE A 34 12.65 -7.57 -8.72
CA ILE A 34 13.06 -8.52 -9.77
C ILE A 34 12.40 -8.16 -11.10
N LEU A 35 11.10 -7.85 -11.08
CA LEU A 35 10.38 -7.39 -12.27
C LEU A 35 10.91 -6.04 -12.77
N ALA A 36 11.21 -5.11 -11.87
CA ALA A 36 11.83 -3.82 -12.19
C ALA A 36 13.15 -4.02 -12.95
N ALA A 37 14.05 -4.88 -12.42
CA ALA A 37 15.31 -5.19 -13.08
C ALA A 37 15.12 -5.88 -14.44
N PHE A 38 14.09 -6.71 -14.59
CA PHE A 38 13.78 -7.35 -15.87
C PHE A 38 13.33 -6.32 -16.91
N TYR A 39 12.37 -5.46 -16.57
CA TYR A 39 11.88 -4.41 -17.48
C TYR A 39 12.95 -3.37 -17.81
N GLY A 40 13.76 -2.94 -16.83
CA GLY A 40 14.87 -2.02 -17.06
C GLY A 40 15.90 -2.60 -18.04
N ARG A 41 16.24 -3.88 -17.91
CA ARG A 41 17.17 -4.56 -18.84
C ARG A 41 16.60 -4.80 -20.23
N MET A 42 15.28 -4.93 -20.36
CA MET A 42 14.61 -5.02 -21.65
C MET A 42 14.56 -3.67 -22.40
N GLY A 43 14.92 -2.57 -21.75
CA GLY A 43 14.83 -1.23 -22.33
C GLY A 43 13.39 -0.74 -22.50
N VAL A 44 12.45 -1.28 -21.71
CA VAL A 44 11.05 -0.83 -21.73
C VAL A 44 10.93 0.44 -20.88
N ASP A 45 11.16 1.59 -21.51
CA ASP A 45 11.08 2.90 -20.87
C ASP A 45 9.72 3.55 -21.15
N SER A 46 8.70 3.12 -20.40
CA SER A 46 7.39 3.76 -20.43
C SER A 46 6.92 4.08 -19.02
N ILE A 47 6.32 5.26 -18.85
CA ILE A 47 5.74 5.71 -17.57
C ILE A 47 4.73 4.67 -17.05
N GLU A 48 3.97 4.05 -17.95
CA GLU A 48 2.99 3.04 -17.60
C GLU A 48 3.65 1.79 -17.01
N THR A 49 4.78 1.35 -17.54
CA THR A 49 5.56 0.23 -17.00
C THR A 49 6.12 0.56 -15.61
N HIS A 50 6.68 1.76 -15.42
CA HIS A 50 7.21 2.18 -14.12
C HIS A 50 6.12 2.18 -13.03
N TYR A 51 4.97 2.77 -13.34
CA TYR A 51 3.88 2.86 -12.38
C TYR A 51 3.09 1.56 -12.24
N MET A 52 3.11 0.66 -13.23
CA MET A 52 2.65 -0.72 -13.06
C MET A 52 3.50 -1.43 -11.99
N VAL A 53 4.84 -1.31 -12.06
CA VAL A 53 5.73 -1.87 -11.04
C VAL A 53 5.47 -1.23 -9.68
N PHE A 54 5.34 0.10 -9.60
CA PHE A 54 5.03 0.76 -8.31
C PHE A 54 3.68 0.35 -7.74
N ASN A 55 2.63 0.24 -8.57
CA ASN A 55 1.34 -0.30 -8.15
C ASN A 55 1.45 -1.73 -7.64
N LEU A 56 2.29 -2.56 -8.29
CA LEU A 56 2.58 -3.90 -7.80
C LEU A 56 3.25 -3.87 -6.41
N VAL A 57 4.22 -2.96 -6.19
CA VAL A 57 4.86 -2.78 -4.88
C VAL A 57 3.83 -2.37 -3.83
N PHE A 58 2.94 -1.44 -4.14
CA PHE A 58 1.90 -1.02 -3.22
C PHE A 58 0.97 -2.18 -2.82
N VAL A 59 0.54 -3.00 -3.77
CA VAL A 59 -0.36 -4.10 -3.41
C VAL A 59 0.39 -5.24 -2.72
N MET A 60 1.55 -5.64 -3.22
CA MET A 60 2.32 -6.77 -2.68
C MET A 60 3.00 -6.46 -1.35
N VAL A 61 3.54 -5.26 -1.18
CA VAL A 61 4.30 -4.88 0.01
C VAL A 61 3.42 -4.10 0.97
N ALA A 62 2.80 -3.00 0.52
CA ALA A 62 2.02 -2.16 1.43
C ALA A 62 0.73 -2.84 1.89
N ALA A 63 -0.04 -3.45 0.98
CA ALA A 63 -1.32 -4.07 1.34
C ALA A 63 -1.18 -5.53 1.81
N PHE A 64 -0.50 -6.39 1.05
CA PHE A 64 -0.43 -7.83 1.35
C PHE A 64 0.41 -8.14 2.59
N VAL A 65 1.63 -7.60 2.71
CA VAL A 65 2.44 -7.83 3.93
C VAL A 65 1.69 -7.30 5.16
N GLN A 66 1.08 -6.12 5.06
CA GLN A 66 0.28 -5.55 6.15
C GLN A 66 -0.92 -6.45 6.54
N CYS A 67 -1.62 -6.98 5.54
CA CYS A 67 -2.74 -7.89 5.73
C CYS A 67 -2.30 -9.16 6.46
N CYS A 68 -1.21 -9.78 6.01
CA CYS A 68 -0.63 -10.97 6.62
C CYS A 68 -0.15 -10.72 8.06
N LEU A 69 0.54 -9.61 8.33
CA LEU A 69 1.01 -9.28 9.68
C LEU A 69 -0.13 -9.11 10.69
N ILE A 70 -1.26 -8.55 10.26
CA ILE A 70 -2.44 -8.42 11.13
C ILE A 70 -3.16 -9.77 11.29
N ALA A 71 -3.29 -10.53 10.20
CA ALA A 71 -3.89 -11.86 10.25
C ALA A 71 -3.07 -12.82 11.13
N GLU A 72 -1.74 -12.70 11.13
CA GLU A 72 -0.84 -13.48 11.99
C GLU A 72 -1.07 -13.19 13.48
N GLU A 73 -1.34 -11.93 13.85
CA GLU A 73 -1.72 -11.57 15.23
C GLU A 73 -3.08 -12.14 15.64
N LYS A 74 -4.01 -12.24 14.69
CA LYS A 74 -5.32 -12.86 14.93
C LYS A 74 -5.17 -14.36 15.10
N GLU A 75 -4.41 -15.00 14.24
CA GLU A 75 -4.14 -16.45 14.27
C GLU A 75 -3.45 -16.86 15.58
N LYS A 76 -2.50 -16.05 16.06
CA LYS A 76 -1.81 -16.25 17.34
C LYS A 76 -2.60 -15.80 18.57
N ASN A 77 -3.84 -15.29 18.40
CA ASN A 77 -4.67 -14.71 19.46
C ASN A 77 -4.02 -13.54 20.23
N THR A 78 -2.97 -12.93 19.68
CA THR A 78 -2.23 -11.83 20.31
C THR A 78 -2.84 -10.46 19.99
N LEU A 79 -3.69 -10.37 18.96
CA LEU A 79 -4.40 -9.13 18.63
C LEU A 79 -5.26 -8.64 19.81
N ARG A 80 -5.97 -9.54 20.50
CA ARG A 80 -6.80 -9.18 21.66
C ARG A 80 -5.96 -8.65 22.82
N GLY A 81 -4.80 -9.26 23.08
CA GLY A 81 -3.83 -8.77 24.06
C GLY A 81 -3.30 -7.37 23.73
N LEU A 82 -3.02 -7.10 22.45
CA LEU A 82 -2.63 -5.76 21.99
C LEU A 82 -3.75 -4.74 22.20
N MET A 83 -5.00 -5.11 21.91
CA MET A 83 -6.17 -4.24 22.06
C MET A 83 -6.49 -3.91 23.52
N LEU A 84 -6.20 -4.82 24.46
CA LEU A 84 -6.39 -4.62 25.89
C LEU A 84 -5.17 -3.98 26.58
N SER A 85 -4.07 -3.81 25.86
CA SER A 85 -2.88 -3.12 26.37
C SER A 85 -3.18 -1.64 26.61
N PRO A 86 -2.39 -0.93 27.43
CA PRO A 86 -2.60 0.51 27.67
C PRO A 86 -2.27 1.38 26.43
N ALA A 87 -1.97 0.77 25.28
CA ALA A 87 -1.68 1.46 24.03
C ALA A 87 -2.97 1.98 23.39
N THR A 88 -2.91 3.19 22.85
CA THR A 88 -4.07 3.76 22.14
C THR A 88 -4.24 3.08 20.77
N THR A 89 -5.46 3.07 20.23
CA THR A 89 -5.73 2.55 18.88
C THR A 89 -4.80 3.16 17.81
N ALA A 90 -4.50 4.45 17.93
CA ALA A 90 -3.59 5.14 17.02
C ALA A 90 -2.14 4.62 17.15
N GLU A 91 -1.64 4.40 18.37
CA GLU A 91 -0.31 3.80 18.59
C GLU A 91 -0.20 2.40 17.99
N ILE A 92 -1.25 1.58 18.15
CA ILE A 92 -1.27 0.21 17.63
C ILE A 92 -1.28 0.23 16.10
N LEU A 93 -2.20 0.98 15.48
CA LEU A 93 -2.31 1.05 14.02
C LEU A 93 -1.04 1.66 13.41
N CYS A 94 -0.51 2.75 13.96
CA CYS A 94 0.74 3.34 13.48
C CYS A 94 1.91 2.36 13.63
N GLY A 95 2.07 1.69 14.78
CA GLY A 95 3.14 0.72 14.99
C GLY A 95 3.06 -0.46 14.02
N LYS A 96 1.84 -0.96 13.78
CA LYS A 96 1.58 -2.06 12.84
C LYS A 96 1.81 -1.68 11.39
N SER A 97 1.53 -0.44 11.00
CA SER A 97 1.71 0.01 9.61
C SER A 97 3.11 0.51 9.30
N LEU A 98 3.90 0.86 10.32
CA LEU A 98 5.20 1.49 10.12
C LEU A 98 6.21 0.56 9.42
N LEU A 99 6.22 -0.73 9.75
CA LEU A 99 7.13 -1.69 9.10
C LEU A 99 6.84 -1.81 7.60
N SER A 100 5.58 -2.10 7.24
CA SER A 100 5.17 -2.22 5.83
C SER A 100 5.32 -0.90 5.07
N PHE A 101 5.12 0.25 5.72
CA PHE A 101 5.41 1.56 5.14
C PHE A 101 6.89 1.69 4.76
N LEU A 102 7.81 1.43 5.70
CA LEU A 102 9.25 1.53 5.47
C LEU A 102 9.71 0.59 4.36
N PHE A 103 9.23 -0.66 4.35
CA PHE A 103 9.54 -1.59 3.27
C PHE A 103 8.96 -1.12 1.94
N THR A 104 7.75 -0.58 1.89
CA THR A 104 7.15 -0.06 0.66
C THR A 104 8.02 1.04 0.06
N ILE A 105 8.42 2.04 0.86
CA ILE A 105 9.27 3.13 0.38
C ILE A 105 10.63 2.62 -0.09
N PHE A 106 11.25 1.72 0.67
CA PHE A 106 12.52 1.11 0.30
C PHE A 106 12.43 0.36 -1.04
N VAL A 107 11.40 -0.48 -1.20
CA VAL A 107 11.20 -1.29 -2.41
C VAL A 107 10.87 -0.42 -3.62
N ILE A 108 10.06 0.64 -3.45
CA ILE A 108 9.78 1.60 -4.53
C ILE A 108 11.08 2.29 -4.96
N ALA A 109 11.90 2.76 -4.01
CA ALA A 109 13.17 3.40 -4.32
C ALA A 109 14.12 2.45 -5.07
N LEU A 110 14.19 1.19 -4.63
CA LEU A 110 14.99 0.15 -5.29
C LEU A 110 14.46 -0.14 -6.70
N SER A 111 13.14 -0.30 -6.87
CA SER A 111 12.53 -0.51 -8.18
C SER A 111 12.73 0.68 -9.11
N ALA A 112 12.63 1.92 -8.62
CA ALA A 112 12.88 3.12 -9.41
C ALA A 112 14.32 3.18 -9.91
N PHE A 113 15.29 2.84 -9.04
CA PHE A 113 16.70 2.74 -9.41
C PHE A 113 16.95 1.67 -10.48
N LEU A 114 16.32 0.49 -10.35
CA LEU A 114 16.49 -0.60 -11.32
C LEU A 114 15.83 -0.34 -12.69
N LEU A 115 14.87 0.59 -12.73
CA LEU A 115 14.20 1.05 -13.95
C LEU A 115 14.86 2.28 -14.56
N ASP A 116 15.91 2.83 -13.93
CA ASP A 116 16.49 4.13 -14.29
C ASP A 116 15.45 5.27 -14.37
N TYR A 117 14.37 5.19 -13.58
CA TYR A 117 13.30 6.17 -13.60
C TYR A 117 13.64 7.40 -12.74
N SER A 118 13.70 8.57 -13.39
CA SER A 118 13.90 9.85 -12.72
C SER A 118 12.78 10.84 -13.11
N PRO A 119 11.82 11.11 -12.21
CA PRO A 119 10.74 12.05 -12.50
C PRO A 119 11.25 13.49 -12.57
N LYS A 120 10.67 14.30 -13.46
CA LYS A 120 10.99 15.74 -13.58
C LYS A 120 10.80 16.52 -12.28
N ASN A 121 9.79 16.14 -11.48
CA ASN A 121 9.56 16.70 -10.15
C ASN A 121 9.44 15.60 -9.09
N ILE A 122 10.58 15.26 -8.50
CA ILE A 122 10.70 14.25 -7.44
C ILE A 122 9.80 14.59 -6.23
N GLY A 123 9.64 15.87 -5.89
CA GLY A 123 8.85 16.29 -4.73
C GLY A 123 7.37 15.91 -4.85
N ILE A 124 6.76 16.19 -6.00
CA ILE A 124 5.34 15.88 -6.25
C ILE A 124 5.13 14.36 -6.27
N VAL A 125 6.00 13.63 -6.97
CA VAL A 125 5.92 12.16 -7.07
C VAL A 125 6.11 11.51 -5.70
N ALA A 126 7.05 12.00 -4.88
CA ALA A 126 7.26 11.50 -3.52
C ALA A 126 6.02 11.69 -2.63
N VAL A 127 5.37 12.85 -2.69
CA VAL A 127 4.11 13.10 -1.95
C VAL A 127 3.01 12.16 -2.43
N ALA A 128 2.87 11.97 -3.75
CA ALA A 128 1.87 11.06 -4.31
C ALA A 128 2.12 9.59 -3.90
N ILE A 129 3.38 9.15 -3.88
CA ILE A 129 3.79 7.82 -3.41
C ILE A 129 3.47 7.63 -1.93
N ILE A 130 3.79 8.61 -1.08
CA ILE A 130 3.49 8.55 0.35
C ILE A 130 1.98 8.47 0.56
N LEU A 131 1.20 9.33 -0.07
CA LEU A 131 -0.27 9.31 0.04
C LEU A 131 -0.87 7.98 -0.44
N SER A 132 -0.37 7.46 -1.56
CA SER A 132 -0.81 6.16 -2.09
C SER A 132 -0.46 5.04 -1.12
N SER A 133 0.75 5.04 -0.55
CA SER A 133 1.15 4.02 0.43
C SER A 133 0.22 3.98 1.64
N LEU A 134 -0.26 5.13 2.13
CA LEU A 134 -1.20 5.22 3.24
C LEU A 134 -2.55 4.59 2.88
N PHE A 135 -3.05 4.80 1.66
CA PHE A 135 -4.25 4.13 1.18
C PHE A 135 -4.08 2.60 1.19
N TYR A 136 -2.98 2.08 0.62
CA TYR A 136 -2.77 0.64 0.53
C TYR A 136 -2.49 -0.02 1.88
N LEU A 137 -1.81 0.66 2.81
CA LEU A 137 -1.67 0.21 4.20
C LEU A 137 -3.03 0.15 4.89
N GLY A 138 -3.89 1.15 4.67
CA GLY A 138 -5.28 1.17 5.13
C GLY A 138 -6.09 -0.01 4.58
N LEU A 139 -5.91 -0.32 3.29
CA LEU A 139 -6.56 -1.45 2.64
C LEU A 139 -6.07 -2.78 3.22
N GLY A 140 -4.75 -2.97 3.32
CA GLY A 140 -4.15 -4.16 3.91
C GLY A 140 -4.57 -4.38 5.37
N THR A 141 -4.59 -3.30 6.15
CA THR A 141 -5.08 -3.36 7.54
C THR A 141 -6.55 -3.75 7.62
N LEU A 142 -7.43 -3.15 6.82
CA LEU A 142 -8.84 -3.49 6.79
C LEU A 142 -9.05 -4.97 6.47
N LEU A 143 -8.41 -5.46 5.41
CA LEU A 143 -8.54 -6.84 4.94
C LEU A 143 -7.96 -7.84 5.98
N GLY A 144 -6.83 -7.50 6.60
CA GLY A 144 -6.23 -8.31 7.67
C GLY A 144 -7.13 -8.42 8.91
N LEU A 145 -7.91 -7.37 9.22
CA LEU A 145 -8.89 -7.42 10.31
C LEU A 145 -10.08 -8.34 10.02
N TYR A 146 -10.37 -8.65 8.75
CA TYR A 146 -11.39 -9.64 8.38
C TYR A 146 -10.84 -11.06 8.36
N ALA A 147 -9.64 -11.26 7.81
CA ALA A 147 -9.00 -12.57 7.72
C ALA A 147 -8.79 -13.23 9.10
N LYS A 148 -9.04 -14.54 9.22
CA LYS A 148 -8.85 -15.29 10.48
C LYS A 148 -7.46 -15.94 10.56
N SER A 149 -6.81 -16.16 9.43
CA SER A 149 -5.47 -16.72 9.33
C SER A 149 -4.64 -16.03 8.25
N VAL A 150 -3.33 -16.22 8.26
CA VAL A 150 -2.41 -15.72 7.23
C VAL A 150 -2.77 -16.30 5.86
N MET A 151 -3.22 -17.55 5.80
CA MET A 151 -3.68 -18.20 4.57
C MET A 151 -4.97 -17.58 4.03
N GLU A 152 -5.92 -17.22 4.89
CA GLU A 152 -7.13 -16.53 4.45
C GLU A 152 -6.81 -15.12 3.95
N ALA A 153 -5.91 -14.41 4.64
CA ALA A 153 -5.43 -13.09 4.23
C ALA A 153 -4.78 -13.10 2.84
N SER A 154 -3.97 -14.13 2.55
CA SER A 154 -3.28 -14.24 1.27
C SER A 154 -4.22 -14.48 0.09
N VAL A 155 -5.34 -15.19 0.31
CA VAL A 155 -6.38 -15.39 -0.70
C VAL A 155 -7.27 -14.16 -0.83
N LEU A 156 -7.63 -13.53 0.29
CA LEU A 156 -8.55 -12.41 0.35
C LEU A 156 -8.00 -11.15 -0.33
N ILE A 157 -6.68 -10.96 -0.39
CA ILE A 157 -6.07 -9.83 -1.11
C ILE A 157 -6.11 -10.00 -2.64
N LEU A 158 -6.19 -11.23 -3.17
CA LEU A 158 -5.95 -11.51 -4.60
C LEU A 158 -6.86 -10.71 -5.55
N PRO A 159 -8.17 -10.53 -5.28
CA PRO A 159 -9.02 -9.71 -6.15
C PRO A 159 -8.55 -8.25 -6.22
N PHE A 160 -8.16 -7.69 -5.07
CA PHE A 160 -7.64 -6.31 -5.00
C PHE A 160 -6.29 -6.19 -5.70
N MET A 161 -5.45 -7.22 -5.59
CA MET A 161 -4.20 -7.31 -6.33
C MET A 161 -4.40 -7.25 -7.83
N MET A 162 -5.39 -7.98 -8.36
CA MET A 162 -5.72 -7.91 -9.78
C MET A 162 -6.20 -6.50 -10.19
N ILE A 163 -7.12 -5.90 -9.42
CA ILE A 163 -7.69 -4.59 -9.74
C ILE A 163 -6.63 -3.48 -9.69
N PHE A 164 -5.79 -3.46 -8.65
CA PHE A 164 -4.86 -2.37 -8.41
C PHE A 164 -3.54 -2.51 -9.19
N SER A 165 -3.07 -3.73 -9.43
CA SER A 165 -1.83 -3.94 -10.20
C SER A 165 -2.01 -3.66 -11.70
N PHE A 166 -3.21 -3.91 -12.23
CA PHE A 166 -3.52 -3.76 -13.65
C PHE A 166 -4.38 -2.52 -13.95
N GLY A 167 -4.27 -1.44 -13.16
CA GLY A 167 -5.05 -0.21 -13.34
C GLY A 167 -5.03 0.37 -14.75
N THR A 168 -3.89 0.25 -15.44
CA THR A 168 -3.71 0.63 -16.86
C THR A 168 -4.59 -0.16 -17.82
N PHE A 169 -4.86 -1.42 -17.53
CA PHE A 169 -5.81 -2.22 -18.32
C PHE A 169 -7.25 -1.80 -18.03
N VAL A 170 -7.54 -1.38 -16.79
CA VAL A 170 -8.89 -0.96 -16.41
C VAL A 170 -9.27 0.33 -17.14
N THR A 171 -8.36 1.28 -17.33
CA THR A 171 -8.61 2.49 -18.14
C THR A 171 -8.88 2.15 -19.61
N ALA A 172 -8.13 1.21 -20.20
CA ALA A 172 -8.38 0.76 -21.57
C ALA A 172 -9.75 0.07 -21.73
N LEU A 173 -10.23 -0.62 -20.70
CA LEU A 173 -11.59 -1.19 -20.69
C LEU A 173 -12.67 -0.12 -20.44
N ALA A 174 -12.38 0.92 -19.67
CA ALA A 174 -13.31 2.01 -19.35
C ALA A 174 -13.71 2.83 -20.58
N GLU A 175 -12.80 3.00 -21.54
CA GLU A 175 -13.10 3.62 -22.83
C GLU A 175 -14.17 2.86 -23.63
N LYS A 176 -14.21 1.53 -23.48
CA LYS A 176 -15.15 0.65 -24.17
C LYS A 176 -16.47 0.45 -23.41
N TYR A 177 -16.44 0.53 -22.09
CA TYR A 177 -17.60 0.26 -21.23
C TYR A 177 -17.84 1.42 -20.24
N PRO A 178 -18.90 2.24 -20.43
CA PRO A 178 -19.16 3.41 -19.59
C PRO A 178 -19.33 3.13 -18.09
N ILE A 179 -19.70 1.90 -17.73
CA ILE A 179 -19.84 1.46 -16.33
C ILE A 179 -18.50 1.41 -15.59
N LEU A 180 -17.39 1.28 -16.33
CA LEU A 180 -16.03 1.20 -15.80
C LEU A 180 -15.37 2.58 -15.63
N LYS A 181 -16.04 3.68 -15.98
CA LYS A 181 -15.54 5.05 -15.74
C LYS A 181 -15.27 5.33 -14.26
N ALA A 182 -15.97 4.66 -13.35
CA ALA A 182 -15.69 4.77 -11.91
C ALA A 182 -14.27 4.31 -11.55
N ALA A 183 -13.65 3.47 -12.37
CA ALA A 183 -12.29 3.00 -12.14
C ALA A 183 -11.22 4.05 -12.43
N GLU A 184 -11.54 5.09 -13.20
CA GLU A 184 -10.63 6.23 -13.43
C GLU A 184 -10.31 6.93 -12.10
N TYR A 185 -11.25 6.93 -11.15
CA TYR A 185 -11.07 7.54 -9.82
C TYR A 185 -10.29 6.66 -8.83
N LEU A 186 -9.80 5.49 -9.23
CA LEU A 186 -9.04 4.63 -8.35
C LEU A 186 -7.65 5.22 -8.05
N PRO A 187 -7.11 5.06 -6.83
CA PRO A 187 -5.82 5.62 -6.46
C PRO A 187 -4.64 5.21 -7.35
N ASN A 188 -4.65 3.98 -7.89
CA ASN A 188 -3.60 3.51 -8.82
C ASN A 188 -3.62 4.24 -10.17
N VAL A 189 -4.81 4.51 -10.70
CA VAL A 189 -4.98 5.25 -11.98
C VAL A 189 -4.62 6.71 -11.77
N GLN A 190 -5.12 7.29 -10.68
CA GLN A 190 -4.81 8.68 -10.32
C GLN A 190 -3.32 8.91 -10.09
N LEU A 191 -2.61 7.95 -9.49
CA LEU A 191 -1.16 8.01 -9.34
C LEU A 191 -0.43 8.02 -10.70
N LEU A 192 -0.89 7.22 -11.65
CA LEU A 192 -0.33 7.21 -13.01
C LEU A 192 -0.60 8.52 -13.75
N GLU A 193 -1.79 9.11 -13.60
CA GLU A 193 -2.12 10.41 -14.20
C GLU A 193 -1.23 11.52 -13.62
N ILE A 194 -0.99 11.53 -12.31
CA ILE A 194 -0.02 12.43 -11.66
C ILE A 194 1.35 12.29 -12.33
N ALA A 195 1.81 11.07 -12.56
CA ALA A 195 3.09 10.81 -13.21
C ALA A 195 3.15 11.40 -14.62
N LYS A 196 2.15 11.11 -15.45
CA LYS A 196 2.05 11.61 -16.83
C LYS A 196 2.05 13.14 -16.85
N ASN A 197 1.33 13.77 -15.92
CA ASN A 197 1.28 15.24 -15.81
C ASN A 197 2.63 15.83 -15.37
N VAL A 198 3.32 15.20 -14.41
CA VAL A 198 4.68 15.62 -14.01
C VAL A 198 5.67 15.53 -15.17
N GLU A 199 5.61 14.46 -15.97
CA GLU A 199 6.47 14.31 -17.15
C GLU A 199 6.16 15.34 -18.24
N ASN A 200 4.93 15.86 -18.31
CA ASN A 200 4.56 16.92 -19.24
C ASN A 200 4.87 18.34 -18.73
N ASN A 201 5.61 18.49 -17.61
CA ASN A 201 5.85 19.77 -16.93
C ASN A 201 4.56 20.49 -16.48
N ALA A 202 3.49 19.74 -16.19
CA ALA A 202 2.27 20.32 -15.67
C ALA A 202 2.50 20.99 -14.30
N GLY A 203 1.74 22.04 -14.02
CA GLY A 203 1.83 22.77 -12.76
C GLY A 203 1.23 21.99 -11.59
N PHE A 204 1.50 22.42 -10.36
CA PHE A 204 0.89 21.81 -9.17
C PHE A 204 -0.65 21.89 -9.19
N THR A 205 -1.21 22.91 -9.83
CA THR A 205 -2.66 23.09 -10.01
C THR A 205 -3.30 21.98 -10.83
N ASP A 206 -2.60 21.44 -11.82
CA ASP A 206 -3.13 20.42 -12.73
C ASP A 206 -3.18 19.03 -12.07
N ILE A 207 -2.37 18.86 -11.03
CA ILE A 207 -2.17 17.59 -10.30
C ILE A 207 -3.01 17.56 -9.00
N LEU A 208 -3.50 18.73 -8.57
CA LEU A 208 -4.19 18.91 -7.30
C LEU A 208 -5.45 18.05 -7.20
N LEU A 209 -6.23 17.95 -8.29
CA LEU A 209 -7.44 17.12 -8.31
C LEU A 209 -7.11 15.64 -8.07
N ASN A 210 -6.10 15.11 -8.75
CA ASN A 210 -5.67 13.73 -8.59
C ASN A 210 -5.19 13.44 -7.17
N LEU A 211 -4.41 14.37 -6.57
CA LEU A 211 -3.96 14.26 -5.19
C LEU A 211 -5.14 14.27 -4.21
N VAL A 212 -6.13 15.15 -4.41
CA VAL A 212 -7.34 15.20 -3.57
C VAL A 212 -8.12 13.89 -3.66
N ILE A 213 -8.24 13.28 -4.84
CA ILE A 213 -8.91 11.99 -4.99
C ILE A 213 -8.21 10.90 -4.17
N ILE A 214 -6.87 10.84 -4.23
CA ILE A 214 -6.09 9.88 -3.42
C ILE A 214 -6.30 10.15 -1.92
N VAL A 215 -6.28 11.43 -1.50
CA VAL A 215 -6.51 11.81 -0.10
C VAL A 215 -7.91 11.38 0.38
N ILE A 216 -8.94 11.57 -0.43
CA ILE A 216 -10.31 11.14 -0.10
C ILE A 216 -10.34 9.62 0.12
N TRP A 217 -9.75 8.85 -0.78
CA TRP A 217 -9.65 7.40 -0.63
C TRP A 217 -8.88 6.99 0.63
N THR A 218 -7.76 7.65 0.93
CA THR A 218 -6.97 7.42 2.14
C THR A 218 -7.78 7.71 3.40
N ILE A 219 -8.56 8.79 3.42
CA ILE A 219 -9.44 9.14 4.55
C ILE A 219 -10.54 8.09 4.71
N VAL A 220 -11.21 7.72 3.62
CA VAL A 220 -12.29 6.72 3.63
C VAL A 220 -11.79 5.38 4.16
N ILE A 221 -10.66 4.87 3.64
CA ILE A 221 -10.14 3.58 4.06
C ILE A 221 -9.64 3.62 5.52
N SER A 222 -8.99 4.71 5.92
CA SER A 222 -8.52 4.88 7.31
C SER A 222 -9.68 4.95 8.30
N ALA A 223 -10.74 5.69 7.96
CA ALA A 223 -11.95 5.77 8.78
C ALA A 223 -12.62 4.40 8.92
N LEU A 224 -12.75 3.65 7.82
CA LEU A 224 -13.28 2.28 7.83
C LEU A 224 -12.42 1.36 8.71
N THR A 225 -11.10 1.39 8.56
CA THR A 225 -10.18 0.59 9.38
C THR A 225 -10.33 0.90 10.87
N VAL A 226 -10.40 2.18 11.25
CA VAL A 226 -10.60 2.57 12.66
C VAL A 226 -11.94 2.08 13.20
N VAL A 227 -13.02 2.20 12.42
CA VAL A 227 -14.35 1.73 12.82
C VAL A 227 -14.39 0.22 13.00
N VAL A 228 -13.84 -0.55 12.04
CA VAL A 228 -13.79 -2.01 12.11
C VAL A 228 -12.89 -2.47 13.25
N PHE A 229 -11.72 -1.84 13.42
CA PHE A 229 -10.80 -2.14 14.52
C PHE A 229 -11.48 -1.95 15.88
N ARG A 230 -12.19 -0.83 16.08
CA ARG A 230 -12.92 -0.58 17.32
C ARG A 230 -14.07 -1.56 17.56
N LYS A 231 -14.83 -1.94 16.52
CA LYS A 231 -15.88 -2.96 16.66
C LYS A 231 -15.29 -4.29 17.14
N ARG A 232 -14.18 -4.71 16.54
CA ARG A 232 -13.46 -5.94 16.90
C ARG A 232 -12.80 -5.90 18.28
N MET A 233 -12.65 -4.74 18.92
CA MET A 233 -12.20 -4.63 20.31
C MET A 233 -13.30 -4.98 21.32
N VAL A 234 -14.56 -4.79 20.94
CA VAL A 234 -15.73 -4.98 21.82
C VAL A 234 -16.28 -6.40 21.74
N ASP A 235 -16.12 -7.06 20.58
CA ASP A 235 -16.41 -8.48 20.36
C ASP A 235 -15.38 -9.40 21.04
#